data_AF-A0A3R8YWV6-F1
#
_entry.id   AF-A0A3R8YWV6-F1
#
_cell.length_a   1.000
_cell.length_b   1.000
_cell.length_c   1.000
_cell.angle_alpha   90.00
_cell.angle_beta   90.00
_cell.angle_gamma   90.00
#
_symmetry.space_group_name_H-M   'P 1'
#
loop_
_entity.id
_entity.type
_entity.pdbx_description
1 polymer ?
#
loop_
_entity_poly.entity_id
_entity_poly.type
_entity_poly.pdbx_seq_one_letter_code
_entity_poly.pdbx_strand_id
1 'polypeptide(L)' 'MSTAKRDTNKSKSGKAPTFQIRITPELKAQFEAAAKAEGMSLGNWLKTLGRKELEKIGIEPKN' A
#
# COMPACT_ATOMS: atom_id res chain seq x y z
N MET A 1 -18.47 15.28 8.46
CA MET A 1 -17.00 15.07 8.47
C MET A 1 -16.75 13.57 8.67
N SER A 2 -16.68 12.78 7.60
CA SER A 2 -16.58 11.32 7.70
C SER A 2 -15.18 10.87 8.10
N THR A 3 -15.12 10.16 9.23
CA THR A 3 -13.95 9.52 9.81
C THR A 3 -13.54 8.30 8.98
N ALA A 4 -12.70 8.50 7.98
CA ALA A 4 -12.00 7.39 7.35
C ALA A 4 -11.06 6.75 8.39
N LYS A 5 -11.48 5.61 8.96
CA LYS A 5 -10.68 4.76 9.84
C LYS A 5 -9.43 4.31 9.05
N ARG A 6 -8.32 5.02 9.22
CA ARG A 6 -7.00 4.56 8.74
C ARG A 6 -6.36 3.75 9.86
N ASP A 7 -5.82 2.59 9.52
CA ASP A 7 -4.95 1.81 10.39
C ASP A 7 -3.82 2.70 10.92
N THR A 8 -3.87 2.99 12.23
CA THR A 8 -2.82 3.73 12.92
C THR A 8 -1.61 2.82 13.06
N ASN A 9 -0.76 2.80 12.05
CA ASN A 9 0.53 2.13 12.13
C ASN A 9 1.47 3.02 12.97
N LYS A 10 1.71 2.63 14.23
CA LYS A 10 2.70 3.29 15.12
C LYS A 10 4.10 3.03 14.57
N SER A 11 4.58 3.91 13.67
CA SER A 11 5.98 3.89 13.22
C SER A 11 6.90 4.13 14.42
N LYS A 12 7.78 3.16 14.73
CA LYS A 12 8.76 3.22 15.83
C LYS A 12 10.06 3.95 15.46
N SER A 13 10.24 4.42 14.22
CA SER A 13 11.51 5.04 13.82
C SER A 13 11.30 5.97 12.64
N GLY A 14 11.26 7.28 12.91
CA GLY A 14 11.21 8.32 11.89
C GLY A 14 9.96 8.32 11.02
N LYS A 15 9.76 9.43 10.29
CA LYS A 15 8.78 9.47 9.20
C LYS A 15 9.29 8.51 8.13
N ALA A 16 8.60 7.38 7.93
CA ALA A 16 8.89 6.51 6.81
C ALA A 16 8.86 7.34 5.51
N PRO A 17 9.84 7.17 4.60
CA PRO A 17 9.90 7.94 3.36
C PRO A 17 8.60 7.74 2.57
N THR A 18 7.96 8.84 2.17
CA THR A 18 6.68 8.81 1.46
C THR A 18 6.90 8.45 -0.01
N PHE A 19 6.27 7.39 -0.49
CA PHE A 19 6.25 7.05 -1.92
C PHE A 19 5.08 7.78 -2.59
N GLN A 20 5.37 8.81 -3.38
CA GLN A 20 4.37 9.58 -4.11
C GLN A 20 4.24 9.02 -5.53
N ILE A 21 3.11 8.39 -5.83
CA ILE A 21 2.79 7.89 -7.18
C ILE A 21 1.77 8.82 -7.80
N ARG A 22 2.03 9.29 -9.03
CA ARG A 22 1.03 9.97 -9.85
C ARG A 22 0.34 8.94 -10.74
N ILE A 23 -0.95 8.71 -10.50
CA ILE A 23 -1.82 7.85 -11.30
C ILE A 23 -3.12 8.57 -11.62
N THR A 24 -3.80 8.15 -12.68
CA THR A 24 -5.13 8.65 -13.03
C THR A 24 -6.15 8.25 -11.95
N PRO A 25 -7.21 9.04 -11.75
CA PRO A 25 -8.23 8.76 -10.73
C PRO A 25 -8.96 7.43 -10.97
N GLU A 26 -9.10 7.01 -12.23
CA GLU A 26 -9.70 5.72 -12.59
C GLU A 26 -8.85 4.54 -12.10
N LEU A 27 -7.54 4.60 -12.32
CA LEU A 27 -6.61 3.57 -11.87
C LEU A 27 -6.55 3.52 -10.34
N LYS A 28 -6.62 4.69 -9.67
CA LYS A 28 -6.73 4.77 -8.22
C LYS A 28 -7.97 4.05 -7.70
N ALA A 29 -9.12 4.23 -8.35
CA ALA A 29 -10.36 3.55 -7.97
C ALA A 29 -10.26 2.03 -8.14
N GLN A 30 -9.61 1.56 -9.22
CA GLN A 30 -9.34 0.13 -9.42
C GLN A 30 -8.46 -0.45 -8.31
N PHE A 31 -7.39 0.25 -7.92
CA PHE A 31 -6.53 -0.19 -6.83
C PHE A 31 -7.23 -0.17 -5.47
N GLU A 32 -8.08 0.84 -5.20
CA GLU A 32 -8.88 0.87 -3.98
C GLU A 32 -9.90 -0.27 -3.94
N ALA A 33 -10.52 -0.61 -5.06
CA ALA A 33 -11.45 -1.74 -5.16
C ALA A 33 -10.74 -3.09 -4.91
N ALA A 34 -9.57 -3.30 -5.52
CA ALA A 34 -8.76 -4.50 -5.30
C ALA A 34 -8.25 -4.61 -3.86
N ALA A 35 -7.74 -3.51 -3.29
CA ALA A 35 -7.30 -3.46 -1.90
C ALA A 35 -8.45 -3.75 -0.93
N LYS A 36 -9.65 -3.21 -1.21
CA LYS A 36 -10.86 -3.46 -0.40
C LYS A 36 -11.33 -4.90 -0.50
N ALA A 37 -11.19 -5.54 -1.67
CA ALA A 37 -11.49 -6.96 -1.84
C ALA A 37 -10.57 -7.85 -0.99
N GLU A 38 -9.30 -7.47 -0.84
CA GLU A 38 -8.35 -8.15 0.07
C GLU A 38 -8.51 -7.71 1.54
N GLY A 39 -9.42 -6.78 1.85
CA GLY A 39 -9.66 -6.30 3.21
C GLY A 39 -8.54 -5.40 3.76
N MET A 40 -7.71 -4.81 2.89
CA MET A 40 -6.53 -4.04 3.26
C MET A 40 -6.63 -2.58 2.82
N SER A 41 -5.84 -1.70 3.44
CA SER A 41 -5.64 -0.35 2.92
C SER A 41 -4.82 -0.37 1.61
N LEU A 42 -5.09 0.57 0.70
CA LEU A 42 -4.38 0.73 -0.57
C LEU A 42 -2.85 0.66 -0.42
N GLY A 43 -2.31 1.29 0.63
CA GLY A 43 -0.87 1.29 0.90
C GLY A 43 -0.32 -0.07 1.31
N ASN A 44 -1.03 -0.83 2.14
CA ASN A 44 -0.61 -2.20 2.51
C ASN A 44 -0.77 -3.17 1.34
N TRP A 45 -1.80 -2.98 0.52
CA TRP A 45 -2.00 -3.75 -0.70
C TRP A 45 -0.85 -3.56 -1.69
N LEU A 46 -0.48 -2.31 -1.97
CA LEU A 46 0.68 -1.99 -2.81
C LEU A 46 1.99 -2.54 -2.25
N LYS A 47 2.20 -2.49 -0.94
CA LYS A 47 3.39 -3.11 -0.30
C LYS A 47 3.43 -4.62 -0.52
N THR A 48 2.30 -5.29 -0.37
CA THR A 48 2.19 -6.75 -0.56
C THR A 48 2.45 -7.12 -2.01
N LEU A 49 1.91 -6.35 -2.96
CA LEU A 49 2.13 -6.54 -4.39
C LEU A 49 3.61 -6.34 -4.75
N GLY A 50 4.24 -5.27 -4.23
CA GLY A 50 5.66 -5.02 -4.41
C GLY A 50 6.54 -6.13 -3.82
N ARG A 51 6.23 -6.65 -2.63
CA ARG A 51 6.96 -7.78 -2.03
C ARG A 51 6.87 -9.04 -2.88
N LYS A 52 5.66 -9.41 -3.33
CA LYS A 52 5.45 -10.55 -4.22
C LYS A 52 6.23 -10.40 -5.53
N GLU A 53 6.29 -9.19 -6.07
CA GLU A 53 7.04 -8.94 -7.31
C GLU A 53 8.56 -9.04 -7.08
N LEU A 54 9.07 -8.55 -5.94
CA LEU A 54 10.47 -8.74 -5.53
C LEU A 54 10.82 -10.23 -5.41
N GLU A 55 9.94 -11.02 -4.78
CA GLU A 55 10.12 -12.48 -4.67
C GLU A 55 10.18 -13.16 -6.05
N LYS A 56 9.34 -12.74 -7.01
CA LYS A 56 9.37 -13.29 -8.37
C LYS A 56 10.67 -13.02 -9.12
N ILE A 57 11.28 -11.86 -8.90
CA ILE A 57 12.58 -11.51 -9.50
C ILE A 57 13.77 -12.04 -8.68
N GLY A 58 13.52 -12.86 -7.65
CA GLY A 58 14.55 -13.49 -6.82
C GLY A 58 15.19 -12.56 -5.79
N ILE A 59 14.55 -11.43 -5.48
CA ILE A 59 15.01 -10.49 -4.46
C ILE A 59 14.23 -10.73 -3.17
N GLU A 60 14.93 -11.05 -2.08
CA GLU A 60 14.30 -11.15 -0.76
C GLU A 60 13.81 -9.77 -0.27
N PRO A 61 12.50 -9.60 -0.02
CA PRO A 61 11.97 -8.34 0.46
C PRO A 61 12.45 -8.06 1.89
N LYS A 62 13.21 -6.98 2.06
CA LYS A 62 13.64 -6.50 3.39
C LYS A 62 12.50 -5.74 4.07
N ASN A 63 12.44 -5.86 5.39
CA ASN A 63 11.34 -5.38 6.22
C ASN A 63 11.56 -3.96 6.74
#